data_AF-A0A0D5MHJ6-F1
#
_entry.id   AF-A0A0D5MHJ6-F1
#
_cell.length_a   1.000
_cell.length_b   1.000
_cell.length_c   1.000
_cell.angle_alpha   90.00
_cell.angle_beta   90.00
_cell.angle_gamma   90.00
#
_symmetry.space_group_name_H-M   'P 1'
#
loop_
_entity.id
_entity.type
_entity.pdbx_description
1 polymer ?
#
loop_
_entity_poly.entity_id
_entity_poly.type
_entity_poly.pdbx_seq_one_letter_code
_entity_poly.pdbx_strand_id
1 'polypeptide(L)' 'MIKFFKSVAHEMKLVTWPTAKQNRHDTMTVITSSILFAAYLGALDWLFSWLTQKM' A
#
# COMPACT_ATOMS: atom_id res chain seq x y z
N MET A 1 -6.99 -15.77 -31.03
CA MET A 1 -6.22 -15.25 -29.87
C MET A 1 -5.96 -13.74 -29.96
N ILE A 2 -5.37 -13.21 -31.04
CA ILE A 2 -5.07 -11.76 -31.20
C ILE A 2 -6.32 -10.86 -31.09
N LYS A 3 -7.48 -11.31 -31.61
CA LYS A 3 -8.76 -10.59 -31.47
C LYS A 3 -9.25 -10.50 -30.01
N PHE A 4 -8.87 -11.46 -29.17
CA PHE A 4 -9.31 -11.54 -27.77
C PHE A 4 -8.60 -10.48 -26.92
N PHE A 5 -7.27 -10.38 -27.04
CA PHE A 5 -6.50 -9.31 -26.39
C PHE A 5 -6.91 -7.91 -26.86
N LYS A 6 -7.30 -7.76 -28.14
CA LYS A 6 -7.81 -6.49 -28.67
C LYS A 6 -9.17 -6.10 -28.03
N SER A 7 -10.04 -7.07 -27.77
CA SER A 7 -11.31 -6.86 -27.07
C SER A 7 -11.08 -6.46 -25.62
N VAL A 8 -10.20 -7.18 -24.91
CA VAL A 8 -9.85 -6.88 -23.51
C VAL A 8 -9.23 -5.48 -23.38
N ALA A 9 -8.30 -5.11 -24.27
CA ALA A 9 -7.72 -3.77 -24.27
C ALA A 9 -8.75 -2.65 -24.55
N HIS A 10 -9.80 -2.96 -25.31
CA HIS A 10 -10.90 -2.02 -25.59
C HIS A 10 -11.82 -1.84 -24.37
N GLU A 11 -12.20 -2.93 -23.71
CA GLU A 11 -12.97 -2.89 -22.46
C GLU A 11 -12.18 -2.21 -21.34
N MET A 12 -10.88 -2.49 -21.21
CA MET A 12 -10.02 -1.82 -20.24
C MET A 12 -9.89 -0.32 -20.48
N LYS A 13 -10.11 0.18 -21.70
CA LYS A 13 -10.17 1.63 -21.97
C LYS A 13 -11.50 2.27 -21.58
N LEU A 14 -12.58 1.48 -21.58
CA LEU A 14 -13.93 1.90 -21.16
C LEU A 14 -14.06 1.91 -19.64
N VAL A 15 -13.24 1.12 -18.93
CA VAL A 15 -13.11 1.19 -17.47
C VAL A 15 -12.56 2.55 -17.07
N THR A 16 -13.26 3.23 -16.16
CA THR A 16 -12.87 4.54 -15.61
C THR A 16 -11.64 4.38 -14.73
N TRP A 17 -10.46 4.61 -15.29
CA TRP A 17 -9.23 4.61 -14.51
C TRP A 17 -9.19 5.82 -13.56
N PRO A 18 -8.79 5.60 -12.30
CA PRO A 18 -8.59 6.69 -11.36
C PRO A 18 -7.58 7.69 -11.92
N THR A 19 -7.88 8.98 -11.81
CA THR A 19 -6.99 10.04 -12.30
C THR A 19 -5.68 10.01 -11.50
N ALA A 20 -4.54 10.25 -12.16
CA ALA A 20 -3.20 10.16 -11.54
C ALA A 20 -3.02 10.97 -10.24
N LYS A 21 -3.83 12.01 -10.06
CA LYS A 21 -3.87 12.84 -8.84
C LYS A 21 -4.42 12.10 -7.62
N GLN A 22 -5.41 11.23 -7.82
CA GLN A 22 -6.07 10.45 -6.77
C GLN A 22 -5.15 9.30 -6.32
N ASN A 23 -4.47 8.66 -7.27
CA ASN A 23 -3.50 7.59 -6.98
C ASN A 23 -2.34 8.08 -6.09
N ARG A 24 -1.91 9.33 -6.24
CA ARG A 24 -0.89 9.95 -5.36
C ARG A 24 -1.41 10.21 -3.95
N HIS A 25 -2.64 10.66 -3.80
CA HIS A 25 -3.24 10.90 -2.49
C HIS A 25 -3.40 9.59 -1.70
N ASP A 26 -3.96 8.57 -2.35
CA ASP A 26 -4.21 7.27 -1.71
C ASP A 26 -2.90 6.54 -1.36
N THR A 27 -1.88 6.64 -2.21
CA THR A 27 -0.54 6.12 -1.90
C THR A 27 0.08 6.85 -0.70
N MET A 28 -0.15 8.17 -0.55
CA MET A 28 0.34 8.92 0.61
C MET A 28 -0.34 8.48 1.90
N THR A 29 -1.65 8.20 1.87
CA THR A 29 -2.39 7.68 3.02
C THR A 29 -1.81 6.34 3.48
N VAL A 30 -1.56 5.42 2.55
CA VAL A 30 -0.98 4.10 2.85
C VAL A 30 0.43 4.20 3.43
N ILE A 31 1.27 5.07 2.87
CA ILE A 31 2.63 5.32 3.40
C ILE A 31 2.56 5.85 4.83
N THR A 32 1.66 6.81 5.08
CA THR A 32 1.49 7.42 6.40
C THR A 32 1.04 6.39 7.43
N SER A 33 0.05 5.55 7.10
CA SER A 33 -0.38 4.47 7.99
C SER A 33 0.73 3.44 8.22
N SER A 34 1.52 3.11 7.19
CA SER A 34 2.61 2.12 7.31
C SER A 34 3.70 2.62 8.25
N ILE A 35 4.06 3.90 8.18
CA ILE A 35 5.04 4.52 9.08
C ILE A 35 4.53 4.55 10.52
N LEU A 36 3.25 4.86 10.74
CA LEU A 36 2.63 4.82 12.07
C LEU A 36 2.72 3.43 12.70
N PHE A 37 2.36 2.39 11.94
CA PHE A 37 2.46 1.02 12.43
C PHE A 37 3.92 0.58 12.66
N ALA A 38 4.84 0.96 11.77
CA ALA A 38 6.26 0.66 11.94
C ALA A 38 6.85 1.31 13.20
N ALA A 39 6.48 2.57 13.48
CA ALA A 39 6.90 3.26 14.70
C ALA A 39 6.30 2.61 15.96
N TYR A 40 5.03 2.21 15.92
CA TYR A 40 4.37 1.55 17.04
C TYR A 40 4.98 0.18 17.35
N LEU A 41 5.14 -0.67 16.34
CA LEU A 41 5.73 -1.99 16.49
C LEU A 41 7.21 -1.89 16.89
N GLY A 42 7.99 -1.01 16.26
CA GLY A 42 9.40 -0.81 16.64
C GLY A 42 9.60 -0.31 18.07
N ALA A 43 8.71 0.57 18.56
CA ALA A 43 8.74 1.01 19.95
C ALA A 43 8.40 -0.13 20.93
N LEU A 44 7.42 -0.97 20.58
CA LEU A 44 7.08 -2.17 21.34
C LEU A 44 8.23 -3.18 21.35
N ASP A 45 8.87 -3.43 20.21
CA ASP A 45 10.00 -4.37 20.10
C ASP A 45 11.18 -3.93 20.97
N TRP A 46 11.46 -2.63 21.06
CA TRP A 46 12.45 -2.08 22.00
C TRP A 46 12.02 -2.24 23.46
N LEU A 47 10.76 -1.98 23.78
CA LEU A 47 10.24 -2.14 25.13
C LEU A 47 10.33 -3.61 25.56
N PHE A 48 9.92 -4.53 24.70
CA PHE A 48 10.02 -5.97 24.94
C PHE A 48 11.47 -6.39 25.06
N SER A 49 12.34 -6.03 24.11
CA SER A 49 13.77 -6.38 24.20
C SER A 49 14.41 -5.91 25.51
N TRP A 50 14.06 -4.71 25.99
CA TRP A 50 14.54 -4.21 27.27
C TRP A 50 13.97 -4.99 28.46
N LEU A 51 12.71 -5.42 28.40
CA LEU A 51 12.04 -6.22 29.41
C LEU A 51 12.58 -7.66 29.48
N THR A 52 12.76 -8.32 28.34
CA THR A 52 13.29 -9.70 28.27
C THR A 52 14.78 -9.75 28.60
N GLN A 53 15.58 -8.75 28.23
CA GLN A 53 17.01 -8.73 28.54
C GLN A 53 17.30 -8.42 30.02
N LYS A 54 16.30 -7.92 30.76
CA LYS A 54 16.39 -7.62 32.20
C LYS A 54 15.97 -8.81 33.08
N MET A 55 15.49 -9.90 32.49
CA MET A 55 15.16 -11.17 33.15
C MET A 55 16.30 -12.17 32.97
#